data_AF-A0A7C3CL30-F1
#
_entry.id   AF-A0A7C3CL30-F1
#
_cell.length_a   1.000
_cell.length_b   1.000
_cell.length_c   1.000
_cell.angle_alpha   90.00
_cell.angle_beta   90.00
_cell.angle_gamma   90.00
#
_symmetry.space_group_name_H-M   'P 1'
#
loop_
_entity.id
_entity.type
_entity.pdbx_description
1 polymer ?
#
loop_
_entity_poly.entity_id
_entity_poly.type
_entity_poly.pdbx_seq_one_letter_code
_entity_poly.pdbx_strand_id
1 'polypeptide(L)'
;MNNVTDNIDNAIQMLKKHTSESCIKPLIVNLEALMQDPENESLIAELTETWRTLGIYQGTVLTYVPYFFKFIPDDIFGDTPE
;
A
#
# COMPACT_ATOMS: atom_id res chain seq x y z
N MET A 1 -13.52 9.76 12.96
CA MET A 1 -12.60 10.61 12.17
C MET A 1 -11.44 9.69 11.84
N ASN A 2 -11.37 9.15 10.63
CA ASN A 2 -10.30 8.22 10.28
C ASN A 2 -9.12 9.07 9.82
N ASN A 3 -8.08 9.16 10.65
CA ASN A 3 -6.85 9.81 10.25
C ASN A 3 -6.15 8.92 9.21
N VAL A 4 -5.76 9.46 8.07
CA VAL A 4 -5.07 8.70 7.01
C VAL A 4 -3.82 8.03 7.59
N THR A 5 -3.13 8.72 8.49
CA THR A 5 -1.97 8.22 9.22
C THR A 5 -2.30 6.99 10.08
N ASP A 6 -3.44 6.95 10.78
CA ASP A 6 -3.83 5.79 11.60
C ASP A 6 -4.10 4.55 10.73
N ASN A 7 -4.66 4.75 9.54
CA ASN A 7 -4.85 3.66 8.58
C ASN A 7 -3.51 3.15 8.03
N ILE A 8 -2.58 4.05 7.71
CA ILE A 8 -1.25 3.69 7.21
C ILE A 8 -0.46 2.92 8.28
N ASP A 9 -0.46 3.41 9.53
CA ASP A 9 0.19 2.72 10.65
C ASP A 9 -0.40 1.33 10.87
N ASN A 10 -1.74 1.21 10.87
CA ASN A 10 -2.39 -0.09 10.98
C ASN A 10 -2.01 -1.04 9.82
N ALA A 11 -1.94 -0.54 8.59
CA ALA A 11 -1.53 -1.32 7.43
C ALA A 11 -0.09 -1.83 7.59
N ILE A 12 0.84 -0.96 8.00
CA ILE A 12 2.25 -1.33 8.26
C ILE A 12 2.33 -2.44 9.32
N GLN A 13 1.62 -2.28 10.44
CA GLN A 13 1.61 -3.28 11.51
C GLN A 13 1.05 -4.62 11.04
N MET A 14 -0.07 -4.61 10.31
CA MET A 14 -0.70 -5.81 9.78
C MET A 14 0.22 -6.56 8.80
N LEU A 15 0.85 -5.84 7.87
CA LEU A 15 1.78 -6.44 6.90
C LEU A 15 3.03 -6.98 7.59
N LYS A 16 3.67 -6.22 8.49
CA LYS A 16 4.85 -6.70 9.23
C LYS A 16 4.58 -7.93 10.08
N LYS A 17 3.38 -8.02 10.66
CA LYS A 17 2.99 -9.14 11.53
C LYS A 17 2.69 -10.42 10.78
N HIS A 18 2.10 -10.30 9.58
CA HIS A 18 1.50 -11.44 8.89
C HIS A 18 2.18 -11.82 7.58
N THR A 19 3.07 -10.98 7.06
CA THR A 19 3.82 -11.25 5.82
C THR A 19 5.31 -11.41 6.12
N SER A 20 5.95 -12.35 5.44
CA SER A 20 7.40 -12.59 5.51
C SER A 20 8.07 -12.53 4.13
N GLU A 21 7.26 -12.36 3.09
CA GLU A 21 7.63 -12.31 1.69
C GLU A 21 8.51 -11.08 1.43
N SER A 22 9.71 -11.32 0.92
CA SER A 22 10.67 -10.25 0.64
C SER A 22 10.15 -9.23 -0.39
N CYS A 23 9.27 -9.65 -1.30
CA CYS A 23 8.62 -8.80 -2.30
C CYS A 23 7.66 -7.76 -1.69
N ILE A 24 7.15 -7.97 -0.47
CA ILE A 24 6.24 -7.01 0.20
C ILE A 24 7.02 -5.92 0.94
N LYS A 25 8.32 -6.13 1.23
CA LYS A 25 9.15 -5.15 1.96
C LYS A 25 9.18 -3.76 1.33
N PRO A 26 9.35 -3.59 -0.01
CA PRO A 26 9.29 -2.28 -0.64
C PRO A 26 7.96 -1.56 -0.40
N LEU A 27 6.84 -2.29 -0.39
CA LEU A 27 5.53 -1.70 -0.10
C LEU A 27 5.47 -1.14 1.33
N ILE A 28 6.01 -1.87 2.30
CA ILE A 28 6.08 -1.43 3.70
C ILE A 28 6.94 -0.16 3.82
N VAL A 29 8.07 -0.10 3.13
CA VAL A 29 8.95 1.09 3.12
C VAL A 29 8.21 2.31 2.55
N ASN A 30 7.47 2.14 1.45
CA ASN A 30 6.71 3.25 0.86
C ASN A 30 5.57 3.71 1.77
N LEU A 31 4.90 2.80 2.47
CA LEU A 31 3.90 3.16 3.48
C LEU A 31 4.52 3.93 4.64
N GLU A 32 5.72 3.54 5.12
CA GLU A 32 6.43 4.26 6.17
C GLU A 32 6.82 5.68 5.74
N ALA A 33 7.26 5.85 4.49
CA ALA A 33 7.56 7.15 3.91
C ALA A 33 6.28 8.00 3.78
N LEU A 34 5.21 7.45 3.20
CA LEU A 34 3.93 8.12 3.04
C LEU A 34 3.32 8.50 4.40
N MET A 35 3.57 7.72 5.46
CA MET A 35 3.12 8.07 6.81
C MET A 35 3.71 9.39 7.32
N GLN A 36 4.94 9.74 6.91
CA GLN A 36 5.59 11.00 7.29
C GLN A 36 5.02 12.20 6.52
N ASP A 37 4.57 11.97 5.29
CA ASP A 37 4.03 13.01 4.41
C ASP A 37 2.89 12.45 3.54
N PRO A 38 1.65 12.32 4.09
CA PRO A 38 0.57 11.58 3.44
C PRO A 38 0.00 12.23 2.16
N GLU A 39 0.29 13.51 1.96
CA GLU A 39 -0.18 14.29 0.80
C GLU A 39 0.89 14.38 -0.30
N ASN A 40 2.03 13.71 -0.11
CA ASN A 40 3.12 13.75 -1.08
C ASN A 40 2.80 12.93 -2.33
N GLU A 41 2.49 13.62 -3.42
CA GLU A 41 2.13 13.00 -4.70
C GLU A 41 3.23 12.05 -5.24
N SER A 42 4.51 12.34 -4.99
CA SER A 42 5.61 11.47 -5.43
C SER A 42 5.62 10.15 -4.64
N LEU A 43 5.40 10.20 -3.32
CA LEU A 43 5.30 8.99 -2.50
C LEU A 43 4.06 8.16 -2.84
N ILE A 44 2.95 8.81 -3.17
CA ILE A 44 1.73 8.15 -3.65
C ILE A 44 1.99 7.43 -4.98
N ALA A 45 2.69 8.09 -5.92
CA ALA A 45 3.05 7.48 -7.20
C ALA A 45 4.00 6.27 -7.01
N GLU A 46 5.01 6.38 -6.15
CA GLU A 46 5.92 5.28 -5.81
C GLU A 46 5.21 4.11 -5.14
N LEU A 47 4.26 4.39 -4.23
CA LEU A 47 3.41 3.37 -3.61
C LEU A 47 2.57 2.64 -4.66
N THR A 48 2.00 3.39 -5.61
CA THR A 48 1.17 2.86 -6.70
C THR A 48 1.98 1.95 -7.63
N GLU A 49 3.18 2.38 -8.02
CA GLU A 49 4.06 1.56 -8.86
C GLU A 49 4.51 0.30 -8.11
N THR A 50 4.92 0.45 -6.85
CA THR A 50 5.32 -0.70 -6.01
C THR A 50 4.17 -1.69 -5.86
N TRP A 51 2.94 -1.20 -5.67
CA TRP A 51 1.74 -2.02 -5.66
C TRP A 51 1.54 -2.79 -6.98
N ARG A 52 1.69 -2.14 -8.14
CA ARG A 52 1.55 -2.78 -9.47
C ARG A 52 2.59 -3.88 -9.69
N THR A 53 3.81 -3.71 -9.19
CA THR A 53 4.89 -4.69 -9.34
C THR A 53 4.77 -5.93 -8.43
N LEU A 54 3.85 -5.93 -7.44
CA LEU A 54 3.65 -7.08 -6.56
C LEU A 54 3.04 -8.30 -7.26
N GLY A 55 2.32 -8.11 -8.37
CA GLY A 55 1.64 -9.19 -9.09
C GLY A 55 0.76 -10.02 -8.15
N ILE A 56 0.97 -11.33 -8.11
CA ILE A 56 0.16 -12.25 -7.29
C ILE A 56 0.15 -11.92 -5.79
N TYR A 57 1.16 -11.20 -5.28
CA TYR A 57 1.27 -10.84 -3.86
C TYR A 57 0.35 -9.69 -3.45
N GLN A 58 -0.31 -9.03 -4.41
CA GLN A 58 -1.40 -8.08 -4.14
C GLN A 58 -2.51 -8.74 -3.30
N GLY A 59 -2.85 -10.01 -3.59
CA GLY A 59 -3.84 -10.77 -2.81
C GLY A 59 -3.44 -11.00 -1.36
N THR A 60 -2.15 -11.23 -1.10
CA THR A 60 -1.60 -11.34 0.26
C THR A 60 -1.78 -10.03 1.03
N VAL A 61 -1.47 -8.89 0.39
CA VAL A 61 -1.66 -7.57 1.00
C VAL A 61 -3.13 -7.32 1.31
N LEU A 62 -4.05 -7.59 0.36
CA LEU A 62 -5.49 -7.37 0.55
C LEU A 62 -6.13 -8.29 1.60
N THR A 63 -5.52 -9.45 1.87
CA THR A 63 -5.96 -10.34 2.95
C THR A 63 -5.81 -9.67 4.32
N TYR A 64 -4.75 -8.89 4.54
CA TYR A 64 -4.46 -8.25 5.82
C TYR A 64 -4.83 -6.76 5.86
N VAL A 65 -4.85 -6.11 4.69
CA VAL A 65 -5.17 -4.69 4.52
C VAL A 65 -6.25 -4.56 3.43
N PRO A 66 -7.50 -5.00 3.70
CA PRO A 66 -8.57 -5.00 2.69
C PRO A 66 -9.00 -3.58 2.27
N TYR A 67 -8.57 -2.55 3.01
CA TYR A 67 -8.84 -1.15 2.73
C TYR A 67 -7.70 -0.44 1.97
N PHE A 68 -6.77 -1.20 1.39
CA PHE A 68 -5.59 -0.64 0.72
C PHE A 68 -5.91 0.36 -0.40
N PHE A 69 -7.08 0.22 -1.06
CA PHE A 69 -7.60 1.16 -2.05
C PHE A 69 -7.77 2.60 -1.55
N LYS A 70 -7.69 2.85 -0.25
CA LYS A 70 -7.72 4.20 0.31
C LYS A 70 -6.39 4.96 0.17
N PHE A 71 -5.30 4.26 -0.11
CA PHE A 71 -3.95 4.83 -0.19
C PHE A 71 -3.49 5.13 -1.60
N ILE A 72 -4.20 4.58 -2.59
CA ILE A 72 -3.86 4.71 -4.00
C ILE A 72 -5.04 5.40 -4.69
N PRO A 73 -4.80 6.46 -5.49
CA PRO A 73 -5.85 7.20 -6.18
C PRO A 73 -6.42 6.43 -7.39
N ASP A 74 -5.62 5.55 -7.99
CA ASP A 74 -5.99 4.72 -9.15
C ASP A 74 -6.74 3.44 -8.76
N ASP A 75 -7.39 2.80 -9.74
CA ASP A 75 -7.92 1.44 -9.58
C ASP A 75 -6.78 0.49 -9.16
N ILE A 76 -6.92 -0.11 -7.98
CA ILE A 76 -5.96 -1.07 -7.43
C ILE A 76 -5.80 -2.32 -8.28
N PHE A 77 -6.73 -2.61 -9.21
CA PHE A 77 -6.62 -3.74 -10.12
C PHE A 77 -6.00 -3.37 -11.47
N GLY A 78 -5.76 -2.08 -11.74
CA GLY A 78 -5.07 -1.64 -12.95
C GLY A 78 -5.85 -1.84 -14.25
N ASP A 79 -7.15 -2.15 -14.19
CA ASP A 79 -8.01 -2.24 -15.37
C ASP A 79 -8.36 -0.82 -15.87
N THR A 80 -7.40 -0.18 -16.52
CA THR A 80 -7.74 0.84 -17.53
C THR A 80 -7.66 0.14 -18.87
N PRO A 81 -8.79 -0.28 -19.48
CA PRO A 81 -8.77 -0.72 -20.86
C PRO A 81 -8.30 0.46 -21.73
N GLU A 82 -7.29 0.21 -22.57
CA GLU A 82 -6.96 1.09 -23.70
C GLU A 82 -8.14 1.22 -24.67
#